data_AF-A0A832YI81-F1
#
_entry.id   AF-A0A832YI81-F1
#
_cell.length_a   1.000
_cell.length_b   1.000
_cell.length_c   1.000
_cell.angle_alpha   90.00
_cell.angle_beta   90.00
_cell.angle_gamma   90.00
#
_symmetry.space_group_name_H-M   'P 1'
#
loop_
_entity.id
_entity.type
_entity.pdbx_description
1 polymer ?
#
loop_
_entity_poly.entity_id
_entity_poly.type
_entity_poly.pdbx_seq_one_letter_code
_entity_poly.pdbx_strand_id
1 'polypeptide(L)'
;MSETETVVEEKDVKSTLEETTSEKAVESEKAVESEKAVESVTKVKAETKKEIKEKWGIVHIYSSYNNTIIHITDLTGAETVSISSGGCHVNADRYESSPFAAMKAAKTVVESAQTKGFTALHIKVRAVGGVGSRVPGP
;
A
#
# COMPACT_ATOMS: atom_id res chain seq x y z
N MET A 1 16.92 -56.27 -40.50
CA MET A 1 15.69 -56.74 -39.85
C MET A 1 15.15 -55.61 -39.00
N SER A 2 13.84 -55.51 -38.87
CA SER A 2 13.13 -54.35 -38.32
C SER A 2 12.30 -54.70 -37.09
N GLU A 3 11.76 -53.66 -36.42
CA GLU A 3 10.58 -53.68 -35.53
C GLU A 3 10.69 -54.48 -34.19
N THR A 4 10.02 -54.14 -33.07
CA THR A 4 9.52 -52.87 -32.46
C THR A 4 9.62 -53.03 -30.90
N GLU A 5 9.21 -52.17 -29.94
CA GLU A 5 8.49 -50.86 -29.86
C GLU A 5 8.73 -50.18 -28.47
N THR A 6 8.12 -48.99 -28.25
CA THR A 6 7.64 -48.37 -26.97
C THR A 6 8.37 -48.55 -25.62
N VAL A 7 8.49 -47.58 -24.71
CA VAL A 7 8.20 -46.12 -24.61
C VAL A 7 9.19 -45.55 -23.58
N VAL A 8 9.64 -44.30 -23.73
CA VAL A 8 10.50 -43.58 -22.77
C VAL A 8 9.89 -42.22 -22.39
N GLU A 9 10.29 -41.69 -21.24
CA GLU A 9 9.90 -40.38 -20.68
C GLU A 9 10.24 -39.20 -21.60
N GLU A 10 9.25 -38.45 -22.07
CA GLU A 10 9.39 -37.07 -22.58
C GLU A 10 8.00 -36.42 -22.69
N LYS A 11 7.65 -35.43 -21.84
CA LYS A 11 6.38 -34.68 -22.01
C LYS A 11 6.31 -33.25 -21.45
N ASP A 12 6.94 -32.94 -20.32
CA ASP A 12 6.63 -31.71 -19.56
C ASP A 12 7.67 -30.56 -19.70
N VAL A 13 8.49 -30.55 -20.76
CA VAL A 13 9.53 -29.51 -20.99
C VAL A 13 9.41 -28.80 -22.34
N LYS A 14 8.51 -29.23 -23.25
CA LYS A 14 8.42 -28.69 -24.62
C LYS A 14 7.29 -27.68 -24.87
N SER A 15 6.27 -27.61 -24.01
CA SER A 15 5.11 -26.72 -24.20
C SER A 15 5.41 -25.22 -24.02
N THR A 16 6.37 -24.86 -23.15
CA THR A 16 6.54 -23.49 -22.64
C THR A 16 7.36 -22.53 -23.53
N LEU A 17 7.67 -22.90 -24.78
CA LEU A 17 8.51 -22.09 -25.69
C LEU A 17 7.89 -21.82 -27.08
N GLU A 18 6.72 -22.39 -27.39
CA GLU A 18 6.03 -22.16 -28.67
C GLU A 18 4.83 -21.20 -28.57
N GLU A 19 4.36 -20.88 -27.35
CA GLU A 19 3.32 -19.85 -27.12
C GLU A 19 3.84 -18.41 -27.29
N THR A 20 5.16 -18.19 -27.20
CA THR A 20 5.77 -16.84 -27.16
C THR A 20 5.97 -16.14 -28.51
N THR A 21 5.51 -16.71 -29.63
CA THR A 21 5.81 -16.20 -30.99
C THR A 21 4.61 -15.87 -31.87
N SER A 22 3.37 -16.14 -31.45
CA SER A 22 2.15 -15.94 -32.25
C SER A 22 1.34 -14.68 -31.87
N GLU A 23 1.22 -14.35 -30.57
CA GLU A 23 0.34 -13.25 -30.12
C GLU A 23 0.84 -11.85 -30.49
N LYS A 24 2.16 -11.66 -30.62
CA LYS A 24 2.82 -10.36 -30.79
C LYS A 24 2.64 -9.70 -32.18
N ALA A 25 1.75 -10.24 -33.02
CA ALA A 25 1.50 -9.78 -34.38
C ALA A 25 0.08 -9.22 -34.62
N VAL A 26 -0.84 -9.32 -33.64
CA VAL A 26 -2.26 -8.96 -33.83
C VAL A 26 -2.63 -7.61 -33.17
N GLU A 27 -1.78 -7.09 -32.28
CA GLU A 27 -2.09 -5.91 -31.47
C GLU A 27 -1.89 -4.56 -32.20
N SER A 28 -1.17 -4.54 -33.34
CA SER A 28 -0.75 -3.29 -34.00
C SER A 28 -1.82 -2.57 -34.82
N GLU A 29 -2.88 -3.25 -35.29
CA GLU A 29 -3.88 -2.62 -36.18
C GLU A 29 -5.03 -1.94 -35.43
N LYS A 30 -5.30 -2.33 -34.17
CA LYS A 30 -6.43 -1.82 -33.39
C LYS A 30 -6.19 -0.43 -32.77
N ALA A 31 -4.97 0.10 -32.86
CA ALA A 31 -4.57 1.36 -32.24
C ALA A 31 -5.15 2.60 -32.96
N VAL A 32 -5.24 2.58 -34.29
CA VAL A 32 -5.37 3.79 -35.13
C VAL A 32 -6.79 4.40 -35.11
N GLU A 33 -7.83 3.62 -34.88
CA GLU A 33 -9.23 4.10 -34.98
C GLU A 33 -9.80 4.62 -33.64
N SER A 34 -9.16 4.30 -32.51
CA SER A 34 -9.66 4.64 -31.17
C SER A 34 -9.36 6.07 -30.70
N GLU A 35 -8.25 6.66 -31.15
CA GLU A 35 -7.80 7.99 -30.68
C GLU A 35 -8.81 9.10 -30.98
N LYS A 36 -9.49 9.01 -32.14
CA LYS A 36 -10.35 10.07 -32.66
C LYS A 36 -11.70 10.21 -31.94
N ALA A 37 -12.07 9.25 -31.09
CA ALA A 37 -13.30 9.29 -30.30
C ALA A 37 -13.10 9.95 -28.91
N VAL A 38 -11.89 9.86 -28.34
CA VAL A 38 -11.59 10.28 -26.95
C VAL A 38 -11.53 11.81 -26.80
N GLU A 39 -11.18 12.54 -27.86
CA GLU A 39 -10.99 14.00 -27.85
C GLU A 39 -12.30 14.81 -27.64
N SER A 40 -13.45 14.18 -27.82
CA SER A 40 -14.77 14.83 -27.73
C SER A 40 -15.35 14.89 -26.31
N VAL A 41 -15.00 13.92 -25.45
CA VAL A 41 -15.57 13.75 -24.10
C VAL A 41 -14.81 14.58 -23.06
N THR A 42 -13.52 14.85 -23.29
CA THR A 42 -12.62 15.51 -22.33
C THR A 42 -12.87 17.01 -22.10
N LYS A 43 -13.73 17.66 -22.90
CA LYS A 43 -13.98 19.11 -22.82
C LYS A 43 -15.12 19.53 -21.86
N VAL A 44 -15.84 18.59 -21.23
CA VAL A 44 -16.99 18.91 -20.34
C VAL A 44 -16.79 18.39 -18.90
N LYS A 45 -15.63 18.67 -18.30
CA LYS A 45 -15.52 18.68 -16.82
C LYS A 45 -14.56 19.72 -16.25
N ALA A 46 -14.63 20.94 -16.77
CA ALA A 46 -14.07 22.13 -16.11
C ALA A 46 -14.94 22.57 -14.90
N GLU A 47 -15.24 21.63 -13.99
CA GLU A 47 -15.85 21.96 -12.70
C GLU A 47 -14.83 22.78 -11.89
N THR A 48 -15.23 23.97 -11.45
CA THR A 48 -14.38 24.85 -10.62
C THR A 48 -13.95 24.10 -9.37
N LYS A 49 -12.67 23.74 -9.33
CA LYS A 49 -12.05 22.97 -8.24
C LYS A 49 -12.17 23.75 -6.94
N LYS A 50 -13.24 23.50 -6.19
CA LYS A 50 -13.42 23.99 -4.82
C LYS A 50 -12.13 23.69 -4.06
N GLU A 51 -11.53 24.73 -3.50
CA GLU A 51 -10.38 24.56 -2.62
C GLU A 51 -10.84 23.81 -1.37
N ILE A 52 -10.62 22.49 -1.38
CA ILE A 52 -10.77 21.65 -0.20
C ILE A 52 -9.69 22.13 0.75
N LYS A 53 -10.07 23.00 1.69
CA LYS A 53 -9.16 23.48 2.74
C LYS A 53 -8.56 22.26 3.44
N GLU A 54 -7.28 22.03 3.21
CA GLU A 54 -6.55 20.91 3.77
C GLU A 54 -6.66 20.94 5.29
N LYS A 55 -7.21 19.88 5.88
CA LYS A 55 -7.15 19.72 7.32
C LYS A 55 -5.81 19.08 7.66
N TRP A 56 -4.93 19.89 8.24
CA TRP A 56 -3.65 19.47 8.78
C TRP A 56 -3.83 18.90 10.19
N GLY A 57 -3.17 17.78 10.48
CA GLY A 57 -3.08 17.18 11.81
C GLY A 57 -1.64 16.74 12.12
N ILE A 58 -1.44 16.11 13.27
CA ILE A 58 -0.11 15.66 13.72
C ILE A 58 -0.17 14.16 14.00
N VAL A 59 0.83 13.41 13.53
CA VAL A 59 0.99 11.97 13.77
C VAL A 59 2.16 11.76 14.73
N HIS A 60 1.85 11.41 15.96
CA HIS A 60 2.82 10.96 16.95
C HIS A 60 3.06 9.46 16.73
N ILE A 61 4.25 9.11 16.24
CA ILE A 61 4.70 7.72 16.09
C ILE A 61 5.64 7.41 17.24
N TYR A 62 5.15 6.70 18.25
CA TYR A 62 6.00 6.17 19.32
C TYR A 62 6.44 4.76 18.93
N SER A 63 7.72 4.59 18.57
CA SER A 63 8.29 3.28 18.23
C SER A 63 9.29 2.84 19.30
N SER A 64 9.15 1.59 19.73
CA SER A 64 9.98 0.95 20.74
C SER A 64 10.16 -0.53 20.42
N TYR A 65 11.19 -1.16 21.00
CA TYR A 65 11.42 -2.61 20.81
C TYR A 65 10.28 -3.50 21.31
N ASN A 66 9.38 -2.98 22.15
CA ASN A 66 8.25 -3.73 22.67
C ASN A 66 6.99 -3.49 21.84
N ASN A 67 6.63 -2.23 21.53
CA ASN A 67 5.39 -1.89 20.80
C ASN A 67 5.57 -0.59 19.98
N THR A 68 4.90 -0.52 18.83
CA THR A 68 4.78 0.69 18.00
C THR A 68 3.35 1.24 18.06
N ILE A 69 3.20 2.46 18.57
CA ILE A 69 1.92 3.16 18.79
C ILE A 69 1.84 4.34 17.82
N ILE A 70 0.71 4.45 17.11
CA ILE A 70 0.43 5.51 16.16
C ILE A 70 -0.78 6.29 16.68
N HIS A 71 -0.56 7.58 16.95
CA HIS A 71 -1.53 8.47 17.57
C HIS A 71 -1.67 9.73 16.72
N ILE A 72 -2.85 9.98 16.17
CA ILE A 72 -3.15 11.20 15.41
C ILE A 72 -3.89 12.19 16.32
N THR A 73 -3.39 13.42 16.32
CA THR A 73 -3.93 14.56 17.06
C THR A 73 -4.22 15.74 16.12
N ASP A 74 -4.91 16.73 16.67
CA ASP A 74 -5.04 18.06 16.07
C ASP A 74 -3.69 18.83 16.06
N LEU A 75 -3.71 20.07 15.58
CA LEU A 75 -2.50 20.91 15.50
C LEU A 75 -1.95 21.36 16.88
N THR A 76 -2.80 21.45 17.91
CA THR A 76 -2.37 21.75 19.29
C THR A 76 -1.79 20.52 19.99
N GLY A 77 -2.22 19.31 19.60
CA GLY A 77 -1.86 18.06 20.25
C GLY A 77 -2.74 17.71 21.45
N ALA A 78 -3.81 18.46 21.71
CA ALA A 78 -4.71 18.24 22.83
C ALA A 78 -5.85 17.28 22.50
N GLU A 79 -6.37 17.31 21.26
CA GLU A 79 -7.49 16.46 20.83
C GLU A 79 -6.99 15.23 20.06
N THR A 80 -7.51 14.05 20.41
CA THR A 80 -7.15 12.79 19.75
C THR A 80 -8.12 12.44 18.62
N VAL A 81 -7.61 12.34 17.41
CA VAL A 81 -8.35 11.95 16.20
C VAL A 81 -8.53 10.44 16.15
N SER A 82 -7.42 9.69 16.29
CA SER A 82 -7.39 8.23 16.28
C SER A 82 -6.11 7.75 16.97
N ILE A 83 -6.17 6.60 17.65
CA ILE A 83 -5.02 5.96 18.28
C ILE A 83 -5.10 4.46 18.10
N SER A 84 -3.97 3.83 17.80
CA SER A 84 -3.86 2.38 17.73
C SER A 84 -2.42 1.91 17.92
N SER A 85 -2.23 0.66 18.33
CA SER A 85 -0.94 0.05 18.62
C SER A 85 -0.70 -1.17 17.75
N GLY A 86 0.53 -1.67 17.70
CA GLY A 86 0.79 -2.96 17.06
C GLY A 86 0.01 -4.09 17.76
N GLY A 87 -0.02 -4.09 19.09
CA GLY A 87 -0.65 -5.14 19.91
C GLY A 87 -2.16 -5.30 19.75
N CYS A 88 -2.94 -4.26 19.42
CA CYS A 88 -4.36 -4.47 19.11
C CYS A 88 -4.61 -5.11 17.72
N HIS A 89 -3.56 -5.43 16.96
CA HIS A 89 -3.64 -6.04 15.63
C HIS A 89 -2.98 -7.43 15.52
N VAL A 90 -2.28 -7.89 16.56
CA VAL A 90 -1.58 -9.19 16.63
C VAL A 90 -1.85 -9.87 17.98
N ASN A 91 -2.02 -11.19 17.98
CA ASN A 91 -2.46 -11.93 19.18
C ASN A 91 -1.30 -12.44 20.07
N ALA A 92 -0.08 -11.89 19.91
CA ALA A 92 1.09 -12.35 20.63
C ALA A 92 2.09 -11.22 20.89
N ASP A 93 2.40 -11.02 22.16
CA ASP A 93 3.12 -9.89 22.75
C ASP A 93 4.49 -9.64 22.06
N ARG A 94 5.16 -10.72 21.66
CA ARG A 94 6.46 -10.67 20.95
C ARG A 94 6.42 -10.05 19.55
N TYR A 95 5.24 -9.76 19.02
CA TYR A 95 5.04 -9.20 17.68
C TYR A 95 4.43 -7.79 17.71
N GLU A 96 4.21 -7.19 18.89
CA GLU A 96 3.67 -5.83 19.03
C GLU A 96 4.56 -4.74 18.38
N SER A 97 5.88 -4.95 18.38
CA SER A 97 6.87 -4.11 17.68
C SER A 97 7.18 -4.57 16.25
N SER A 98 6.47 -5.56 15.70
CA SER A 98 6.75 -6.01 14.34
C SER A 98 6.31 -4.98 13.29
N PRO A 99 7.06 -4.79 12.19
CA PRO A 99 6.67 -3.87 11.12
C PRO A 99 5.33 -4.25 10.46
N PHE A 100 4.96 -5.53 10.50
CA PHE A 100 3.64 -6.00 10.09
C PHE A 100 2.51 -5.45 10.98
N ALA A 101 2.69 -5.50 12.31
CA ALA A 101 1.74 -4.92 13.25
C ALA A 101 1.66 -3.39 13.09
N ALA A 102 2.80 -2.72 12.92
CA ALA A 102 2.88 -1.28 12.70
C ALA A 102 2.16 -0.84 11.40
N MET A 103 2.37 -1.54 10.28
CA MET A 103 1.66 -1.26 9.02
C MET A 103 0.14 -1.45 9.14
N LYS A 104 -0.30 -2.51 9.85
CA LYS A 104 -1.73 -2.78 10.07
C LYS A 104 -2.37 -1.71 10.97
N ALA A 105 -1.65 -1.22 11.98
CA ALA A 105 -2.07 -0.09 12.81
C ALA A 105 -2.09 1.24 12.07
N ALA A 106 -1.12 1.49 11.17
CA ALA A 106 -1.11 2.71 10.36
C ALA A 106 -2.37 2.81 9.50
N LYS A 107 -2.79 1.69 8.89
CA LYS A 107 -3.98 1.63 8.03
C LYS A 107 -5.27 1.96 8.79
N THR A 108 -5.54 1.29 9.91
CA THR A 108 -6.79 1.52 10.68
C THR A 108 -6.87 2.94 11.26
N VAL A 109 -5.74 3.50 11.68
CA VAL A 109 -5.63 4.88 12.18
C VAL A 109 -5.87 5.92 11.07
N VAL A 110 -5.35 5.68 9.86
CA VAL A 110 -5.52 6.56 8.69
C VAL A 110 -6.94 6.50 8.13
N GLU A 111 -7.56 5.32 8.02
CA GLU A 111 -8.98 5.17 7.63
C GLU A 111 -9.89 5.95 8.59
N SER A 112 -9.59 5.89 9.89
CA SER A 112 -10.27 6.65 10.94
C SER A 112 -10.03 8.18 10.92
N ALA A 113 -8.97 8.64 10.24
CA ALA A 113 -8.65 10.06 10.07
C ALA A 113 -9.21 10.64 8.76
N GLN A 114 -9.17 9.85 7.66
CA GLN A 114 -9.77 10.21 6.37
C GLN A 114 -11.29 10.39 6.49
N THR A 115 -11.98 9.51 7.22
CA THR A 115 -13.42 9.65 7.51
C THR A 115 -13.76 10.90 8.33
N LYS A 116 -12.81 11.46 9.10
CA LYS A 116 -12.94 12.76 9.81
C LYS A 116 -12.51 13.95 8.94
N GLY A 117 -12.04 13.69 7.72
CA GLY A 117 -11.66 14.67 6.71
C GLY A 117 -10.26 15.26 6.88
N PHE A 118 -9.34 14.57 7.57
CA PHE A 118 -7.93 14.95 7.57
C PHE A 118 -7.29 14.66 6.21
N THR A 119 -6.48 15.61 5.71
CA THR A 119 -5.90 15.57 4.36
C THR A 119 -4.38 15.57 4.37
N ALA A 120 -3.79 16.32 5.32
CA ALA A 120 -2.34 16.47 5.46
C ALA A 120 -1.93 16.21 6.92
N LEU A 121 -0.71 15.71 7.12
CA LEU A 121 -0.27 15.16 8.41
C LEU A 121 1.21 15.43 8.65
N HIS A 122 1.54 16.12 9.75
CA HIS A 122 2.93 16.29 10.21
C HIS A 122 3.37 15.09 11.05
N ILE A 123 4.44 14.40 10.64
CA ILE A 123 4.94 13.22 11.36
C ILE A 123 5.95 13.64 12.45
N LYS A 124 5.72 13.20 13.69
CA LYS A 124 6.63 13.34 14.84
C LYS A 124 7.00 11.94 15.35
N VAL A 125 8.19 11.45 14.96
CA VAL A 125 8.71 10.16 15.44
C VAL A 125 9.35 10.32 16.82
N ARG A 126 9.05 9.40 17.73
CA ARG A 126 9.63 9.32 19.08
C ARG A 126 10.12 7.90 19.36
N ALA A 127 11.39 7.77 19.74
CA ALA A 127 11.94 6.59 20.42
C ALA A 127 11.61 6.63 21.93
N VAL A 128 11.85 5.53 22.66
CA VAL A 128 11.65 5.42 24.12
C VAL A 128 12.18 6.66 24.85
N GLY A 129 13.46 6.98 24.63
CA GLY A 129 14.12 8.18 25.16
C GLY A 129 14.39 8.12 26.67
N GLY A 130 14.75 9.27 27.24
CA GLY A 130 15.15 9.37 28.65
C GLY A 130 16.42 8.56 28.91
N VAL A 131 16.31 7.55 29.79
CA VAL A 131 17.36 6.56 30.08
C VAL A 131 17.40 5.38 29.10
N GLY A 132 16.36 5.23 28.27
CA GLY A 132 16.27 4.16 27.26
C GLY A 132 16.92 4.53 25.92
N SER A 133 16.76 3.65 24.93
CA SER A 133 17.28 3.88 23.58
C SER A 133 16.74 5.18 22.96
N ARG A 134 17.63 5.90 22.27
CA ARG A 134 17.29 7.04 21.40
C ARG A 134 17.05 6.62 19.95
N VAL A 135 17.42 5.39 19.59
CA VAL A 135 17.09 4.79 18.28
C VAL A 135 15.64 4.32 18.36
N PRO A 136 14.79 4.64 17.36
CA PRO A 136 13.45 4.05 17.24
C PRO A 136 13.50 2.51 17.19
N GLY A 137 12.39 1.87 17.55
CA GLY A 137 12.20 0.45 17.28
C GLY A 137 11.98 0.14 15.79
N PRO A 138 11.79 -1.15 15.45
CA PRO A 138 11.40 -1.60 14.12
C PRO A 138 9.92 -1.33 13.77
#